data_AF-M3SDA0-F1
#
_entry.id   AF-M3SDA0-F1
#
_cell.length_a   1.000
_cell.length_b   1.000
_cell.length_c   1.000
_cell.angle_alpha   90.00
_cell.angle_beta   90.00
_cell.angle_gamma   90.00
#
_symmetry.space_group_name_H-M   'P 1'
#
loop_
_entity.id
_entity.type
_entity.pdbx_description
1 polymer ?
#
loop_
_entity_poly.entity_id
_entity_poly.type
_entity_poly.pdbx_seq_one_letter_code
_entity_poly.pdbx_strand_id
1 'polypeptide(L)'
;MPSDIYSFAVTMLQCFTWEDPFPKTQFKFAWDIADLVANGKRTNQIERVTNPQIKNLIVRSWEQDTRKRLNINDILSGLKTIDIAN
;
A
#
# COMPACT_ATOMS: atom_id res chain seq x y z
N MET A 1 -7.34 -11.58 -8.22
CA MET A 1 -6.49 -10.58 -8.90
C MET A 1 -6.57 -9.19 -8.30
N PRO A 2 -7.71 -8.48 -8.18
CA PRO A 2 -7.74 -7.19 -7.47
C PRO A 2 -7.32 -7.29 -5.99
N SER A 3 -7.49 -8.46 -5.39
CA SER A 3 -6.94 -8.86 -4.09
C SER A 3 -5.41 -8.87 -4.07
N ASP A 4 -4.79 -9.44 -5.11
CA ASP A 4 -3.34 -9.63 -5.20
C ASP A 4 -2.64 -8.29 -5.36
N ILE A 5 -3.26 -7.37 -6.10
CA ILE A 5 -2.81 -5.97 -6.20
C ILE A 5 -2.82 -5.29 -4.83
N TYR A 6 -3.87 -5.51 -4.03
CA TYR A 6 -3.94 -4.94 -2.68
C TYR A 6 -2.83 -5.50 -1.80
N SER A 7 -2.63 -6.82 -1.79
CA SER A 7 -1.55 -7.46 -1.04
C SER A 7 -0.18 -6.94 -1.49
N PHE A 8 0.02 -6.75 -2.79
CA PHE A 8 1.25 -6.18 -3.33
C PHE A 8 1.47 -4.73 -2.89
N ALA A 9 0.41 -3.92 -2.78
CA ALA A 9 0.50 -2.56 -2.22
C ALA A 9 1.01 -2.56 -0.77
N VAL A 10 0.49 -3.48 0.06
CA VAL A 10 0.96 -3.66 1.44
C VAL A 10 2.41 -4.13 1.48
N THR A 11 2.82 -5.03 0.58
CA THR A 11 4.22 -5.44 0.44
C THR A 11 5.12 -4.29 0.02
N MET A 12 4.72 -3.48 -0.97
CA MET A 12 5.47 -2.28 -1.36
C MET A 12 5.62 -1.33 -0.17
N LEU A 13 4.56 -1.08 0.58
CA LEU A 13 4.62 -0.26 1.78
C LEU A 13 5.67 -0.79 2.77
N GLN A 14 5.61 -2.08 3.10
CA GLN A 14 6.58 -2.73 3.97
C GLN A 14 8.02 -2.58 3.48
N CYS A 15 8.27 -2.79 2.18
CA CYS A 15 9.61 -2.67 1.61
C CYS A 15 10.15 -1.24 1.64
N PHE A 16 9.32 -0.25 1.33
CA PHE A 16 9.75 1.15 1.26
C PHE A 16 9.86 1.84 2.62
N THR A 17 9.11 1.39 3.63
CA THR A 17 9.26 1.90 5.00
C THR A 17 10.24 1.09 5.83
N TRP A 18 10.54 -0.15 5.42
CA TRP A 18 11.27 -1.12 6.21
C TRP A 18 10.64 -1.37 7.60
N GLU A 19 9.31 -1.28 7.66
CA GLU A 19 8.53 -1.43 8.89
C GLU A 19 7.33 -2.33 8.70
N ASP A 20 6.79 -2.86 9.80
CA ASP A 20 5.51 -3.58 9.79
C ASP A 20 4.37 -2.62 9.41
N PRO A 21 3.63 -2.86 8.30
CA PRO A 21 2.50 -2.03 7.91
C PRO A 21 1.36 -1.99 8.93
N PHE A 22 1.25 -3.03 9.77
CA PHE A 22 0.19 -3.19 10.76
C PHE A 22 0.78 -3.63 12.11
N PRO A 23 1.56 -2.76 12.78
CA PRO A 23 2.31 -3.14 13.97
C PRO A 23 1.37 -3.57 15.11
N LYS A 24 1.78 -4.59 15.86
CA LYS A 24 0.99 -5.13 16.99
C LYS A 24 0.71 -4.14 18.12
N THR A 25 1.50 -3.07 18.21
CA THR A 25 1.26 -1.95 19.13
C THR A 25 -0.02 -1.18 18.80
N GLN A 26 -0.45 -1.21 17.54
CA GLN A 26 -1.68 -0.55 17.05
C GLN A 26 -2.78 -1.56 16.70
N PHE A 27 -2.41 -2.70 16.11
CA PHE A 27 -3.33 -3.74 15.66
C PHE A 27 -3.09 -5.02 16.45
N LYS A 28 -3.68 -5.11 17.64
CA LYS A 28 -3.46 -6.24 18.54
C LYS A 28 -3.94 -7.54 17.89
N PHE A 29 -5.08 -7.49 17.23
CA PHE A 29 -5.75 -8.63 16.64
C PHE A 29 -5.94 -8.48 15.12
N ALA A 30 -6.09 -9.61 14.42
CA ALA A 30 -6.25 -9.60 12.97
C ALA A 30 -7.57 -8.94 12.51
N TRP A 31 -8.63 -9.07 13.31
CA TRP A 31 -9.91 -8.42 13.01
C TRP A 31 -9.85 -6.90 13.11
N ASP A 32 -8.96 -6.33 13.93
CA ASP A 32 -8.74 -4.86 13.96
C ASP A 32 -8.31 -4.34 12.57
N ILE A 33 -7.48 -5.12 11.87
CA ILE A 33 -7.04 -4.82 10.50
C ILE A 33 -8.20 -5.03 9.53
N ALA A 34 -8.92 -6.14 9.65
CA ALA A 34 -10.06 -6.44 8.78
C ALA A 34 -11.13 -5.35 8.86
N ASP A 35 -11.50 -4.91 10.06
CA ASP A 35 -12.48 -3.85 10.30
C ASP A 35 -12.01 -2.51 9.71
N LEU A 36 -10.75 -2.14 9.94
CA LEU A 36 -10.15 -0.92 9.36
C LEU A 36 -10.26 -0.93 7.83
N VAL A 37 -9.82 -2.00 7.19
CA VAL A 37 -9.78 -2.12 5.72
C VAL A 37 -11.18 -2.20 5.13
N ALA A 38 -12.09 -2.95 5.76
CA ALA A 38 -13.49 -3.07 5.34
C ALA A 38 -14.21 -1.71 5.36
N ASN A 39 -13.88 -0.85 6.32
CA ASN A 39 -14.39 0.52 6.41
C ASN A 39 -13.70 1.52 5.45
N GLY A 40 -12.88 1.05 4.50
CA GLY A 40 -12.20 1.91 3.54
C GLY A 40 -11.03 2.70 4.11
N LYS A 41 -10.64 2.46 5.36
CA LYS A 41 -9.48 3.10 6.00
C LYS A 41 -8.19 2.33 5.68
N ARG A 42 -7.05 3.01 5.81
CA ARG A 42 -5.71 2.44 5.53
C ARG A 42 -4.77 2.75 6.68
N THR A 43 -3.66 2.01 6.76
CA THR A 43 -2.63 2.21 7.78
C THR A 43 -1.99 3.59 7.62
N ASN A 44 -1.68 4.23 8.75
CA ASN A 44 -0.96 5.52 8.78
C ASN A 44 0.52 5.37 8.41
N GLN A 45 1.05 4.15 8.33
CA GLN A 45 2.42 3.89 7.91
C GLN A 45 2.74 4.45 6.51
N ILE A 46 1.73 4.69 5.67
CA ILE A 46 1.90 5.35 4.36
C ILE A 46 2.54 6.74 4.45
N GLU A 47 2.39 7.42 5.59
CA GLU A 47 3.00 8.74 5.81
C GLU A 47 4.52 8.69 5.97
N ARG A 48 5.09 7.51 6.23
CA ARG A 48 6.55 7.31 6.27
C ARG A 48 7.18 7.21 4.89
N VAL A 49 6.38 7.00 3.84
CA VAL A 49 6.87 6.98 2.46
C VAL A 49 7.11 8.41 2.00
N THR A 50 8.38 8.81 1.97
CA THR A 50 8.80 10.18 1.64
C THR A 50 8.74 10.49 0.15
N ASN A 51 9.00 9.50 -0.71
CA ASN A 51 8.94 9.68 -2.15
C ASN A 51 7.46 9.77 -2.62
N PRO A 52 7.03 10.90 -3.21
CA PRO A 52 5.64 11.10 -3.62
C PRO A 52 5.16 10.14 -4.71
N GLN A 53 6.05 9.73 -5.63
CA GLN A 53 5.72 8.80 -6.69
C GLN A 53 5.43 7.41 -6.11
N ILE A 54 6.26 6.95 -5.19
CA ILE A 54 6.09 5.69 -4.47
C ILE A 54 4.80 5.71 -3.65
N LYS A 55 4.59 6.81 -2.90
CA LYS A 55 3.38 6.99 -2.08
C LYS A 55 2.12 6.90 -2.93
N ASN A 56 2.09 7.62 -4.05
CA ASN A 56 0.97 7.60 -4.99
C ASN A 56 0.75 6.20 -5.60
N LEU A 57 1.82 5.48 -5.92
CA LEU A 57 1.74 4.13 -6.47
C LEU A 57 1.06 3.17 -5.48
N ILE A 58 1.51 3.15 -4.22
CA ILE A 58 0.91 2.33 -3.15
C ILE A 58 -0.56 2.74 -2.95
N VAL A 59 -0.84 4.04 -2.88
CA VAL A 59 -2.20 4.54 -2.62
C VAL A 59 -3.19 4.12 -3.69
N ARG A 60 -2.79 4.20 -4.96
CA ARG A 60 -3.65 3.80 -6.08
C ARG A 60 -3.79 2.27 -6.19
N SER A 61 -2.83 1.50 -5.70
CA SER A 61 -2.90 0.04 -5.70
C SER A 61 -3.83 -0.52 -4.62
N TRP A 62 -4.04 0.17 -3.50
CA TRP A 62 -4.93 -0.30 -2.42
C TRP A 62 -6.27 0.43 -2.33
N GLU A 63 -6.74 1.04 -3.41
CA GLU A 63 -8.04 1.73 -3.49
C GLU A 63 -9.20 0.88 -2.96
N GLN A 64 -10.22 1.51 -2.36
CA GLN A 64 -11.36 0.74 -1.83
C GLN A 64 -12.19 0.14 -2.96
N ASP A 65 -12.48 0.93 -3.99
CA ASP A 65 -13.14 0.44 -5.19
C ASP A 65 -12.16 -0.41 -6.01
N THR A 66 -12.41 -1.71 -6.07
CA THR A 66 -11.55 -2.69 -6.75
C THR A 66 -11.37 -2.38 -8.24
N ARG A 67 -12.33 -1.68 -8.86
CA ARG A 67 -12.28 -1.27 -10.27
C ARG A 67 -11.37 -0.08 -10.52
N LYS A 68 -11.07 0.70 -9.48
CA LYS A 68 -10.18 1.87 -9.54
C LYS A 68 -8.73 1.52 -9.17
N ARG A 69 -8.49 0.32 -8.64
CA ARG A 69 -7.14 -0.15 -8.35
C ARG A 69 -6.33 -0.26 -9.63
N LEU A 70 -5.05 0.08 -9.54
CA LEU A 70 -4.10 -0.18 -10.60
C LEU A 70 -4.06 -1.67 -10.98
N ASN A 71 -3.80 -1.96 -12.24
CA ASN A 71 -3.40 -3.31 -12.62
C ASN A 71 -1.88 -3.49 -12.45
N ILE A 72 -1.39 -4.73 -12.56
CA ILE A 72 0.03 -5.03 -12.34
C ILE A 72 0.95 -4.36 -13.38
N ASN A 73 0.49 -4.16 -14.62
CA ASN A 73 1.26 -3.50 -15.66
C ASN A 73 1.41 -2.00 -15.39
N ASP A 74 0.37 -1.36 -14.86
CA ASP A 74 0.44 0.05 -14.43
C ASP A 74 1.46 0.20 -13.30
N ILE A 75 1.44 -0.72 -12.33
CA ILE A 75 2.38 -0.72 -11.21
C ILE A 75 3.81 -0.92 -11.68
N LEU A 76 4.04 -1.92 -12.54
CA LEU A 76 5.35 -2.19 -13.13
C LEU A 76 5.90 -0.98 -13.89
N SER A 77 5.04 -0.30 -14.67
CA SER A 77 5.41 0.91 -15.39
C SER A 77 5.77 2.04 -14.43
N GLY A 78 4.97 2.24 -13.38
CA GLY A 78 5.25 3.19 -12.31
C GLY A 78 6.60 2.93 -11.65
N LEU A 79 6.86 1.68 -11.24
CA LEU A 79 8.12 1.29 -10.59
C LEU A 79 9.36 1.56 -11.46
N LYS A 80 9.27 1.31 -12.78
CA LYS A 80 10.38 1.57 -13.72
C LYS A 80 10.70 3.05 -13.89
N THR A 81 9.74 3.92 -13.61
CA THR A 81 9.86 5.39 -13.75
C THR A 81 10.16 6.10 -12.45
N ILE A 82 10.31 5.37 -11.34
CA ILE A 82 10.70 5.97 -10.05
C ILE A 82 12.08 6.58 -10.22
N ASP A 83 12.17 7.88 -9.96
CA ASP A 83 13.45 8.55 -9.87
C ASP A 83 14.07 8.22 -8.52
N ILE A 84 15.16 7.45 -8.55
CA ILE A 84 15.98 7.18 -7.38
C ILE A 84 17.10 8.20 -7.44
N ALA A 85 16.79 9.45 -7.08
CA ALA A 85 17.82 10.45 -6.88
C ALA A 85 18.73 9.96 -5.74
N ASN A 86 19.99 9.65 -6.11
CA ASN A 86 21.08 9.38 -5.17
C ASN A 86 21.57 10.68 -4.54
#